data_AF-A0A966I0N4-F1
#
_entry.id   AF-A0A966I0N4-F1
#
_cell.length_a   1.000
_cell.length_b   1.000
_cell.length_c   1.000
_cell.angle_alpha   90.00
_cell.angle_beta   90.00
_cell.angle_gamma   90.00
#
_symmetry.space_group_name_H-M   'P 1'
#
loop_
_entity.id
_entity.type
_entity.pdbx_description
1 polymer ?
#
loop_
_entity_poly.entity_id
_entity_poly.type
_entity_poly.pdbx_seq_one_letter_code
_entity_poly.pdbx_strand_id
1 'polypeptide(L)'
;MTWEYPENLSPLHYPSQMKRILYIPFDHLHRKYGVLASADPKSDAVVLVESNRMCSGRNWHPERLFFLISSARHFAAALKDEGFTVEYIKAATTIDGLAAAKKKF
;
A
#
# COMPACT_ATOMS: atom_id res chain seq x y z
N MET A 1 -28.43 30.46 -25.64
CA MET A 1 -28.33 30.54 -24.18
C MET A 1 -27.05 29.84 -23.77
N THR A 2 -25.94 30.58 -23.79
CA THR A 2 -24.61 30.10 -23.43
C THR A 2 -24.43 30.36 -21.94
N TRP A 3 -24.27 29.31 -21.14
CA TRP A 3 -23.95 29.46 -19.73
C TRP A 3 -22.46 29.73 -19.59
N GLU A 4 -22.10 30.94 -19.16
CA GLU A 4 -20.72 31.27 -18.77
C GLU A 4 -20.47 30.76 -17.35
N TYR A 5 -19.37 30.02 -17.17
CA TYR A 5 -18.92 29.58 -15.85
C TYR A 5 -18.19 30.74 -15.14
N PRO A 6 -18.54 31.09 -13.89
CA PRO A 6 -17.82 32.11 -13.14
C PRO A 6 -16.42 31.62 -12.74
N GLU A 7 -15.42 32.46 -12.98
CA GLU A 7 -13.97 32.22 -12.85
C GLU A 7 -13.46 31.98 -11.40
N ASN A 8 -14.34 31.84 -10.41
CA ASN A 8 -13.97 31.92 -8.98
C ASN A 8 -14.44 30.74 -8.10
N LEU A 9 -14.78 29.59 -8.67
CA LEU A 9 -14.94 28.38 -7.87
C LEU A 9 -13.56 27.78 -7.59
N SER A 10 -13.08 27.93 -6.36
CA SER A 10 -11.96 27.17 -5.83
C SER A 10 -12.24 25.68 -6.09
N PRO A 11 -11.29 24.89 -6.64
CA PRO A 11 -11.56 23.51 -6.95
C PRO A 11 -11.95 22.81 -5.65
N LEU A 12 -13.14 22.20 -5.64
CA LEU A 12 -13.54 21.26 -4.61
C LEU A 12 -12.34 20.34 -4.34
N HIS A 13 -11.94 20.19 -3.08
CA HIS A 13 -10.93 19.21 -2.68
C HIS A 13 -11.45 17.82 -3.06
N TYR A 14 -11.23 17.40 -4.29
CA TYR A 14 -11.33 16.00 -4.66
C TYR A 14 -10.30 15.28 -3.79
N PRO A 15 -10.67 14.16 -3.13
CA PRO A 15 -9.67 13.35 -2.44
C PRO A 15 -8.57 13.06 -3.46
N SER A 16 -7.39 13.62 -3.19
CA SER A 16 -6.27 13.58 -4.11
C SER A 16 -5.96 12.12 -4.39
N GLN A 17 -6.13 11.72 -5.65
CA GLN A 17 -5.71 10.41 -6.14
C GLN A 17 -4.27 10.18 -5.66
N MET A 18 -4.03 9.03 -5.04
CA MET A 18 -2.73 8.70 -4.46
C MET A 18 -1.67 8.84 -5.55
N LYS A 19 -0.63 9.64 -5.31
CA LYS A 19 0.37 10.01 -6.34
C LYS A 19 1.20 8.81 -6.76
N ARG A 20 1.45 7.89 -5.82
CA ARG A 20 2.27 6.69 -6.03
C ARG A 20 1.95 5.63 -4.98
N ILE A 21 2.24 4.39 -5.35
CA ILE A 21 2.22 3.25 -4.44
C ILE A 21 3.62 2.98 -3.89
N LEU A 22 3.72 2.65 -2.62
CA LEU A 22 4.96 2.28 -1.92
C LEU A 22 4.89 0.81 -1.55
N TYR A 23 5.56 -0.05 -2.32
CA TYR A 23 5.62 -1.47 -2.03
C TYR A 23 6.57 -1.78 -0.87
N ILE A 24 6.08 -2.49 0.14
CA ILE A 24 6.86 -2.92 1.30
C ILE A 24 6.94 -4.46 1.35
N PRO A 25 8.12 -5.03 1.06
CA PRO A 25 8.43 -6.43 1.33
C PRO A 25 8.31 -6.79 2.81
N PHE A 26 8.05 -8.05 3.12
CA PHE A 26 7.76 -8.48 4.50
C PHE A 26 9.01 -8.50 5.40
N ASP A 27 10.20 -8.31 4.84
CA ASP A 27 11.48 -8.13 5.52
C ASP A 27 11.87 -6.65 5.70
N HIS A 28 11.08 -5.70 5.16
CA HIS A 28 11.34 -4.26 5.23
C HIS A 28 10.36 -3.52 6.18
N LEU A 29 9.94 -4.17 7.27
CA LEU A 29 8.91 -3.67 8.19
C LEU A 29 9.45 -2.62 9.17
N HIS A 30 9.90 -1.48 8.65
CA HIS A 30 10.45 -0.40 9.45
C HIS A 30 9.99 0.99 8.99
N ARG A 31 9.23 1.68 9.86
CA ARG A 31 8.58 2.96 9.57
C ARG A 31 9.51 4.10 9.09
N LYS A 32 10.73 4.16 9.62
CA LYS A 32 11.69 5.25 9.37
C LYS A 32 12.79 4.95 8.32
N TYR A 33 12.69 3.85 7.57
CA TYR A 33 13.70 3.45 6.58
C TYR A 33 13.10 3.26 5.18
N GLY A 34 13.98 3.16 4.18
CA GLY A 34 13.60 2.89 2.80
C GLY A 34 12.59 3.91 2.26
N VAL A 35 11.62 3.43 1.49
CA VAL A 35 10.58 4.28 0.90
C VAL A 35 9.64 4.91 1.94
N LEU A 36 9.57 4.38 3.16
CA LEU A 36 8.72 4.93 4.23
C LEU A 36 9.36 6.12 4.96
N ALA A 37 10.68 6.29 4.88
CA ALA A 37 11.39 7.38 5.53
C ALA A 37 10.89 8.77 5.08
N SER A 38 10.46 8.88 3.82
CA SER A 38 9.95 10.11 3.20
C SER A 38 8.51 9.98 2.70
N ALA A 39 7.76 8.99 3.18
CA ALA A 39 6.38 8.77 2.76
C ALA A 39 5.43 9.81 3.35
N ASP A 40 4.52 10.30 2.51
CA ASP A 40 3.46 11.23 2.89
C ASP A 40 2.11 10.49 3.02
N PRO A 41 1.54 10.34 4.23
CA PRO A 41 0.26 9.67 4.43
C PRO A 41 -0.91 10.23 3.61
N LYS A 42 -0.84 11.51 3.22
CA LYS A 42 -1.90 12.18 2.46
C LYS A 42 -1.85 11.89 0.97
N SER A 43 -0.71 11.42 0.45
CA SER A 43 -0.53 11.26 -0.99
C SER A 43 0.16 9.96 -1.43
N ASP A 44 0.67 9.15 -0.51
CA ASP A 44 1.31 7.86 -0.76
C ASP A 44 0.48 6.68 -0.22
N ALA A 45 0.27 5.65 -1.05
CA ALA A 45 -0.43 4.43 -0.64
C ALA A 45 0.59 3.32 -0.36
N VAL A 46 0.60 2.78 0.85
CA VAL A 46 1.48 1.65 1.20
C VAL A 46 0.85 0.35 0.73
N VAL A 47 1.62 -0.51 0.06
CA VAL A 47 1.14 -1.78 -0.49
C VAL A 47 1.98 -2.93 0.04
N LEU A 48 1.32 -3.93 0.62
CA LEU A 48 1.92 -5.22 0.99
C LEU A 48 1.23 -6.33 0.21
N VAL A 49 2.00 -7.28 -0.33
CA VAL A 49 1.46 -8.40 -1.10
C VAL A 49 1.81 -9.74 -0.44
N GLU A 50 0.81 -10.40 0.15
CA GLU A 50 0.90 -11.79 0.60
C GLU A 50 0.65 -12.71 -0.60
N SER A 51 1.71 -13.05 -1.33
CA SER A 51 1.58 -13.91 -2.51
C SER A 51 1.56 -15.40 -2.16
N ASN A 52 0.74 -16.19 -2.86
CA ASN A 52 0.74 -17.64 -2.72
C ASN A 52 2.12 -18.22 -3.05
N ARG A 53 2.78 -17.68 -4.11
CA ARG A 53 4.15 -18.06 -4.47
C ARG A 53 5.15 -17.85 -3.32
N MET A 54 5.02 -16.78 -2.53
CA MET A 54 5.87 -16.56 -1.34
C MET A 54 5.61 -17.64 -0.29
N CYS A 55 4.35 -18.01 -0.07
CA CYS A 55 3.94 -18.94 0.98
C CYS A 55 4.26 -20.41 0.63
N SER A 56 4.23 -20.78 -0.66
CA SER A 56 4.38 -22.18 -1.11
C SER A 56 5.66 -22.47 -1.92
N GLY A 57 6.36 -21.45 -2.41
CA GLY A 57 7.44 -21.61 -3.40
C GLY A 57 8.78 -22.13 -2.85
N ARG A 58 8.90 -22.33 -1.53
CA ARG A 58 10.11 -22.86 -0.86
C ARG A 58 9.71 -23.73 0.34
N ASN A 59 10.62 -24.58 0.79
CA ASN A 59 10.45 -25.35 2.03
C ASN A 59 10.65 -24.42 3.25
N TRP A 60 9.58 -23.73 3.64
CA TRP A 60 9.59 -22.84 4.80
C TRP A 60 9.42 -23.61 6.10
N HIS A 61 10.12 -23.15 7.14
CA HIS A 61 9.75 -23.51 8.51
C HIS A 61 8.41 -22.84 8.84
N PRO A 62 7.38 -23.59 9.28
CA PRO A 62 6.02 -23.06 9.46
C PRO A 62 5.96 -21.83 10.38
N GLU A 63 6.63 -21.88 11.52
CA GLU A 63 6.69 -20.82 12.53
C GLU A 63 7.38 -19.57 12.00
N ARG A 64 8.42 -19.71 11.18
CA ARG A 64 9.10 -18.58 10.55
C ARG A 64 8.19 -17.90 9.52
N LEU A 65 7.47 -18.68 8.72
CA LEU A 65 6.51 -18.14 7.76
C LEU A 65 5.36 -17.44 8.48
N PHE A 66 4.83 -18.05 9.54
CA PHE A 66 3.82 -17.45 10.40
C PHE A 66 4.30 -16.13 10.99
N PHE A 67 5.51 -16.09 11.56
CA PHE A 67 6.10 -14.87 12.12
C PHE A 67 6.19 -13.75 11.08
N LEU A 68 6.68 -14.05 9.86
CA LEU A 68 6.81 -13.06 8.80
C LEU A 68 5.46 -12.49 8.36
N ILE A 69 4.46 -13.35 8.14
CA ILE A 69 3.11 -12.94 7.71
C ILE A 69 2.43 -12.14 8.83
N SER A 70 2.50 -12.62 10.07
CA SER A 70 1.92 -11.94 11.22
C SER A 70 2.54 -10.56 11.41
N SER A 71 3.88 -10.45 11.35
CA SER A 71 4.59 -9.18 11.47
C SER A 71 4.14 -8.18 10.40
N ALA A 72 4.00 -8.61 9.15
CA ALA A 72 3.54 -7.74 8.07
C ALA A 72 2.09 -7.26 8.27
N ARG A 73 1.19 -8.11 8.79
CA ARG A 73 -0.19 -7.73 9.10
C ARG A 73 -0.26 -6.72 10.24
N HIS A 74 0.49 -6.94 11.31
CA HIS A 74 0.58 -6.00 12.43
C HIS A 74 1.21 -4.66 12.00
N PHE A 75 2.26 -4.70 11.18
CA PHE A 75 2.86 -3.48 10.64
C PHE A 75 1.91 -2.70 9.74
N ALA A 76 1.15 -3.39 8.88
CA ALA A 76 0.11 -2.76 8.06
C ALA A 76 -0.98 -2.09 8.91
N ALA A 77 -1.39 -2.73 10.02
CA ALA A 77 -2.34 -2.13 10.97
C ALA A 77 -1.75 -0.88 11.64
N ALA A 78 -0.52 -0.95 12.15
CA ALA A 78 0.15 0.21 12.75
C ALA A 78 0.26 1.39 11.79
N LEU A 79 0.58 1.15 10.52
CA LEU A 79 0.61 2.21 9.50
C LEU A 79 -0.77 2.82 9.23
N LYS A 80 -1.84 2.03 9.27
CA LYS A 80 -3.22 2.55 9.17
C LYS A 80 -3.57 3.43 10.36
N ASP A 81 -3.19 3.03 11.56
CA ASP A 81 -3.40 3.81 12.79
C ASP A 81 -2.63 5.14 12.75
N GLU A 82 -1.48 5.18 12.06
CA GLU A 82 -0.73 6.41 11.77
C GLU A 82 -1.35 7.29 10.65
N GLY A 83 -2.44 6.83 10.02
CA GLY A 83 -3.17 7.59 8.99
C GLY A 83 -2.72 7.34 7.56
N PHE A 84 -1.88 6.33 7.29
CA PHE A 84 -1.57 5.93 5.92
C PHE A 84 -2.76 5.22 5.27
N THR A 85 -2.92 5.45 3.97
CA THR A 85 -3.66 4.51 3.12
C THR A 85 -2.82 3.25 2.94
N VAL A 86 -3.29 2.12 3.45
CA VAL A 86 -2.55 0.84 3.37
C VAL A 86 -3.40 -0.25 2.73
N GLU A 87 -2.88 -0.82 1.65
CA GLU A 87 -3.46 -1.95 0.94
C GLU A 87 -2.69 -3.24 1.22
N TYR A 88 -3.35 -4.22 1.83
CA TYR A 88 -2.80 -5.56 2.05
C TYR A 88 -3.48 -6.54 1.09
N ILE A 89 -2.76 -6.99 0.07
CA ILE A 89 -3.31 -7.77 -1.04
C ILE A 89 -2.88 -9.22 -0.93
N LYS A 90 -3.83 -10.15 -1.01
CA LYS A 90 -3.55 -11.56 -1.27
C LYS A 90 -3.62 -11.82 -2.78
N ALA A 91 -2.57 -12.42 -3.34
CA ALA A 91 -2.47 -12.63 -4.79
C ALA A 91 -1.72 -13.93 -5.13
N ALA A 92 -1.78 -14.37 -6.39
CA ALA A 92 -1.00 -15.52 -6.85
C ALA A 92 0.51 -15.22 -6.80
N THR A 93 0.92 -14.08 -7.35
CA THR A 93 2.30 -13.56 -7.30
C THR A 93 2.35 -12.13 -6.79
N THR A 94 3.54 -11.67 -6.39
CA THR A 94 3.79 -10.26 -6.05
C THR A 94 3.44 -9.33 -7.20
N ILE A 95 3.74 -9.72 -8.44
CA ILE A 95 3.47 -8.91 -9.63
C ILE A 95 1.96 -8.73 -9.84
N ASP A 96 1.17 -9.79 -9.66
CA ASP A 96 -0.30 -9.71 -9.76
C ASP A 96 -0.88 -8.76 -8.71
N GLY A 97 -0.37 -8.82 -7.48
CA GLY A 97 -0.79 -7.90 -6.41
C GLY A 97 -0.42 -6.45 -6.71
N LEU A 98 0.78 -6.19 -7.23
CA LEU A 98 1.19 -4.85 -7.63
C LEU A 98 0.40 -4.32 -8.84
N ALA A 99 0.06 -5.17 -9.79
CA ALA A 99 -0.80 -4.82 -10.92
C ALA A 99 -2.22 -4.46 -10.46
N ALA A 100 -2.76 -5.18 -9.47
CA ALA A 100 -4.05 -4.85 -8.85
C ALA A 100 -3.99 -3.50 -8.11
N ALA A 101 -2.94 -3.25 -7.32
CA ALA A 101 -2.74 -1.97 -6.64
C ALA A 101 -2.66 -0.79 -7.64
N LYS A 102 -1.92 -0.97 -8.74
CA LYS A 102 -1.78 0.05 -9.79
C LYS A 102 -3.11 0.37 -10.52
N LYS A 103 -4.06 -0.56 -10.54
CA LYS A 103 -5.40 -0.28 -11.09
C LYS A 103 -6.29 0.46 -10.11
N LYS A 104 -6.04 0.32 -8.80
CA LYS A 104 -6.81 0.93 -7.72
C LYS A 104 -6.44 2.40 -7.49
N PHE A 105 -5.17 2.74 -7.66
CA PHE A 105 -4.59 4.06 -7.42
C PHE A 105 -4.03 4.65 -8.71
#